data_AF-A0A3L7SK92-F1
#
_entry.id   AF-A0A3L7SK92-F1
#
_cell.length_a   1.000
_cell.length_b   1.000
_cell.length_c   1.000
_cell.angle_alpha   90.00
_cell.angle_beta   90.00
_cell.angle_gamma   90.00
#
_symmetry.space_group_name_H-M   'P 1'
#
loop_
_entity.id
_entity.type
_entity.pdbx_description
1 polymer ?
#
loop_
_entity_poly.entity_id
_entity_poly.type
_entity_poly.pdbx_seq_one_letter_code
_entity_poly.pdbx_strand_id
1 'polypeptide(L)'
;LASTKLPNYLLPMYPAVALILARYFSDWKREEIDSGVYSFNLCCRAMGIVGILMVIGVYIAAFLLFEQDQWLGLIGFIPLIGAFVAVKFLDREQRHRVLQTLGITAILLAILIVGIAPGRIHRYQDSPQFIADARKFAGRAEIEIGTYRYFQPSVVFYAGKKITVLQTPREVADFLADHPYGYVITRVGAHHELRDDLPSNVSELSRHRNFLKRDELILLGRQ
;
A
#
# COMPACT_ATOMS: atom_id res chain seq x y z
N LEU A 1 -3.28 -5.66 -29.69
CA LEU A 1 -2.15 -5.63 -28.72
C LEU A 1 -2.68 -5.01 -27.43
N ALA A 2 -2.65 -5.75 -26.32
CA ALA A 2 -3.37 -5.42 -25.08
C ALA A 2 -2.99 -4.04 -24.52
N SER A 3 -3.97 -3.14 -24.42
CA SER A 3 -3.80 -1.75 -23.99
C SER A 3 -3.79 -1.56 -22.46
N THR A 4 -4.15 -2.60 -21.70
CA THR A 4 -4.20 -2.59 -20.23
C THR A 4 -3.24 -3.65 -19.69
N LYS A 5 -1.97 -3.28 -19.50
CA LYS A 5 -0.98 -4.18 -18.90
C LYS A 5 -1.25 -4.31 -17.41
N LEU A 6 -1.97 -5.36 -17.02
CA LEU A 6 -2.11 -5.74 -15.62
C LEU A 6 -0.84 -6.50 -15.18
N PRO A 7 -0.25 -6.19 -14.01
CA PRO A 7 0.96 -6.87 -13.51
C PRO A 7 0.86 -8.40 -13.49
N ASN A 8 -0.35 -8.93 -13.38
CA ASN A 8 -0.64 -10.36 -13.30
C ASN A 8 -0.27 -11.15 -14.57
N TYR A 9 -0.01 -10.50 -15.70
CA TYR A 9 0.40 -11.20 -16.92
C TYR A 9 1.76 -11.89 -16.83
N LEU A 10 2.58 -11.53 -15.84
CA LEU A 10 3.87 -12.17 -15.61
C LEU A 10 3.77 -13.43 -14.73
N LEU A 11 2.63 -13.65 -14.05
CA LEU A 11 2.44 -14.75 -13.10
C LEU A 11 2.75 -16.16 -13.68
N PRO A 12 2.39 -16.48 -14.94
CA PRO A 12 2.72 -17.78 -15.51
C PRO A 12 4.21 -18.06 -15.71
N MET A 13 5.08 -17.03 -15.70
CA MET A 13 6.52 -17.20 -15.92
C MET A 13 7.30 -17.58 -14.64
N TYR A 14 6.76 -17.31 -13.46
CA TYR A 14 7.47 -17.53 -12.20
C TYR A 14 7.90 -19.00 -11.96
N PRO A 15 7.11 -20.04 -12.31
CA PRO A 15 7.55 -21.43 -12.16
C PRO A 15 8.81 -21.75 -12.97
N ALA A 16 8.89 -21.26 -14.23
CA ALA A 16 10.05 -21.48 -15.08
C ALA A 16 11.29 -20.77 -14.51
N VAL A 17 11.15 -19.53 -14.05
CA VAL A 17 12.24 -18.77 -13.41
C VAL A 17 12.70 -19.47 -12.12
N ALA A 18 11.77 -19.99 -11.32
CA ALA A 18 12.10 -20.71 -10.08
C ALA A 18 12.93 -21.98 -10.37
N LEU A 19 12.59 -22.75 -11.40
CA LEU A 19 13.36 -23.93 -11.81
C LEU A 19 14.78 -23.58 -12.29
N ILE A 20 14.91 -22.50 -13.07
CA ILE A 20 16.22 -22.02 -13.55
C ILE A 20 17.09 -21.59 -12.36
N LEU A 21 16.54 -20.82 -11.41
CA LEU A 21 17.26 -20.41 -10.20
C LEU A 21 17.62 -21.60 -9.31
N ALA A 22 16.71 -22.56 -9.15
CA ALA A 22 16.96 -23.78 -8.36
C ALA A 22 18.12 -24.60 -8.95
N ARG A 23 18.15 -24.76 -10.28
CA ARG A 23 19.27 -25.41 -10.97
C ARG A 23 20.57 -24.64 -10.77
N TYR A 24 20.57 -23.33 -11.01
CA TYR A 24 21.76 -22.50 -10.82
C TYR A 24 22.34 -22.62 -9.40
N PHE A 25 21.49 -22.54 -8.36
CA PHE A 25 21.93 -22.68 -6.98
C PHE A 25 22.39 -24.10 -6.62
N SER A 26 21.77 -25.14 -7.20
CA SER A 26 22.22 -26.52 -7.03
C SER A 26 23.62 -26.72 -7.61
N ASP A 27 23.84 -26.28 -8.84
CA ASP A 27 25.10 -26.46 -9.56
C ASP A 27 26.22 -25.63 -8.89
N TRP A 28 25.90 -24.40 -8.44
CA TRP A 28 26.82 -23.57 -7.64
C TRP A 28 27.20 -24.22 -6.30
N LYS A 29 26.24 -24.83 -5.60
CA LYS A 29 26.48 -25.53 -4.33
C LYS A 29 27.40 -26.74 -4.51
N ARG A 30 27.31 -27.44 -5.65
CA ARG A 30 28.12 -28.61 -5.98
C ARG A 30 29.48 -28.28 -6.58
N GLU A 31 29.77 -26.98 -6.77
CA GLU A 31 30.99 -26.50 -7.43
C GLU A 31 31.12 -26.95 -8.90
N GLU A 32 30.03 -27.38 -9.53
CA GLU A 32 29.98 -27.82 -10.93
C GLU A 32 30.08 -26.64 -11.92
N ILE A 33 29.90 -25.41 -11.42
CA ILE A 33 30.04 -24.17 -12.18
C ILE A 33 31.15 -23.33 -11.54
N ASP A 34 32.19 -23.02 -12.32
CA ASP A 34 33.24 -22.06 -11.97
C ASP A 34 32.73 -20.62 -12.12
N SER A 35 31.69 -20.31 -11.35
CA SER A 35 31.27 -18.94 -11.13
C SER A 35 32.16 -18.41 -10.01
N GLY A 36 33.32 -17.87 -10.40
CA GLY A 36 34.33 -17.38 -9.46
C GLY A 36 33.68 -16.64 -8.30
N VAL A 37 34.13 -16.93 -7.08
CA VAL A 37 33.58 -16.45 -5.79
C VAL A 37 33.19 -14.96 -5.80
N TYR A 38 33.88 -14.15 -6.61
CA TYR A 38 33.58 -12.75 -6.89
C TYR A 38 32.15 -12.47 -7.38
N SER A 39 31.57 -13.32 -8.22
CA SER A 39 30.22 -13.13 -8.76
C SER A 39 29.15 -13.26 -7.67
N PHE A 40 29.27 -14.28 -6.81
CA PHE A 40 28.31 -14.50 -5.73
C PHE A 40 28.49 -13.50 -4.58
N ASN A 41 29.74 -13.12 -4.27
CA ASN A 41 30.04 -12.07 -3.31
C ASN A 41 29.41 -10.74 -3.74
N LEU A 42 29.49 -10.39 -5.03
CA LEU A 42 28.85 -9.21 -5.58
C LEU A 42 27.33 -9.24 -5.40
N CYS A 43 26.68 -10.39 -5.63
CA CYS A 43 25.24 -10.57 -5.37
C CYS A 43 24.89 -10.34 -3.89
N CYS A 44 25.65 -10.91 -2.95
CA CYS A 44 25.43 -10.69 -1.52
C CYS A 44 25.64 -9.22 -1.13
N ARG A 45 26.65 -8.55 -1.68
CA ARG A 45 26.89 -7.11 -1.46
C ARG A 45 25.76 -6.25 -2.03
N ALA A 46 25.29 -6.57 -3.24
CA ALA A 46 24.15 -5.89 -3.85
C ALA A 46 22.89 -6.03 -2.99
N MET A 47 22.64 -7.23 -2.44
CA MET A 47 21.55 -7.44 -1.47
C MET A 47 21.72 -6.59 -0.20
N GLY A 48 22.94 -6.43 0.30
CA GLY A 48 23.24 -5.53 1.42
C GLY A 48 22.94 -4.06 1.08
N ILE A 49 23.35 -3.60 -0.10
CA ILE A 49 23.03 -2.25 -0.61
C ILE A 49 21.51 -2.04 -0.71
N VAL A 50 20.80 -3.01 -1.28
CA VAL A 50 19.32 -2.98 -1.34
C VAL A 50 18.73 -2.93 0.06
N GLY A 51 19.29 -3.66 1.02
CA GLY A 51 18.86 -3.58 2.42
C GLY A 51 19.05 -2.20 3.03
N ILE A 52 20.20 -1.56 2.83
CA ILE A 52 20.45 -0.18 3.28
C ILE A 52 19.45 0.79 2.64
N LEU A 53 19.28 0.71 1.32
CA LEU A 53 18.32 1.53 0.58
C LEU A 53 16.89 1.30 1.08
N MET A 54 16.54 0.07 1.45
CA MET A 54 15.24 -0.26 2.00
C MET A 54 15.06 0.32 3.41
N VAL A 55 16.06 0.22 4.30
CA VAL A 55 15.99 0.85 5.63
C VAL A 55 15.75 2.34 5.49
N ILE A 56 16.57 3.03 4.70
CA ILE A 56 16.49 4.48 4.53
C ILE A 56 15.19 4.87 3.81
N GLY A 57 14.88 4.21 2.69
CA GLY A 57 13.72 4.53 1.86
C GLY A 57 12.40 4.27 2.56
N VAL A 58 12.26 3.13 3.25
CA VAL A 58 11.04 2.82 4.01
C VAL A 58 10.93 3.71 5.25
N TYR A 59 12.04 4.00 5.94
CA TYR A 59 12.01 4.92 7.08
C TYR A 59 11.58 6.33 6.66
N ILE A 60 12.16 6.88 5.58
CA ILE A 60 11.78 8.20 5.04
C ILE A 60 10.33 8.18 4.56
N ALA A 61 9.92 7.15 3.81
CA ALA A 61 8.53 7.02 3.36
C ALA A 61 7.57 6.96 4.56
N ALA A 62 7.93 6.22 5.61
CA ALA A 62 7.13 6.14 6.82
C ALA A 62 7.10 7.47 7.56
N PHE A 63 8.22 8.18 7.70
CA PHE A 63 8.26 9.50 8.31
C PHE A 63 7.37 10.52 7.57
N LEU A 64 7.36 10.47 6.23
CA LEU A 64 6.58 11.41 5.41
C LEU A 64 5.09 11.05 5.32
N LEU A 65 4.74 9.76 5.40
CA LEU A 65 3.38 9.28 5.13
C LEU A 65 2.64 8.76 6.37
N PHE A 66 3.36 8.33 7.42
CA PHE A 66 2.81 7.65 8.59
C PHE A 66 3.38 8.25 9.89
N GLU A 67 2.58 9.06 10.58
CA GLU A 67 3.05 9.82 11.76
C GLU A 67 3.61 8.95 12.91
N GLN A 68 3.20 7.68 13.03
CA GLN A 68 3.59 6.81 14.15
C GLN A 68 4.15 5.42 13.76
N ASP A 69 4.36 5.12 12.48
CA ASP A 69 4.74 3.78 12.01
C ASP A 69 6.15 3.72 11.39
N GLN A 70 7.07 4.56 11.87
CA GLN A 70 8.47 4.62 11.42
C GLN A 70 9.25 3.31 11.61
N TRP A 71 8.80 2.46 12.54
CA TRP A 71 9.38 1.14 12.78
C TRP A 71 9.27 0.21 11.55
N LEU A 72 8.43 0.51 10.55
CA LEU A 72 8.43 -0.21 9.26
C LEU A 72 9.79 -0.15 8.55
N GLY A 73 10.60 0.89 8.81
CA GLY A 73 11.97 0.96 8.33
C GLY A 73 12.84 -0.20 8.81
N LEU A 74 12.47 -0.83 9.93
CA LEU A 74 13.20 -1.98 10.48
C LEU A 74 13.15 -3.21 9.56
N ILE A 75 12.16 -3.31 8.67
CA ILE A 75 12.04 -4.41 7.70
C ILE A 75 13.28 -4.45 6.80
N GLY A 76 13.88 -3.30 6.48
CA GLY A 76 15.10 -3.22 5.68
C GLY A 76 16.33 -3.83 6.36
N PHE A 77 16.35 -4.00 7.69
CA PHE A 77 17.48 -4.66 8.37
C PHE A 77 17.56 -6.15 8.03
N ILE A 78 16.48 -6.77 7.57
CA ILE A 78 16.45 -8.20 7.26
C ILE A 78 17.35 -8.55 6.07
N PRO A 79 17.20 -7.93 4.89
CA PRO A 79 18.13 -8.14 3.79
C PRO A 79 19.56 -7.70 4.15
N LEU A 80 19.74 -6.68 5.00
CA LEU A 80 21.07 -6.23 5.44
C LEU A 80 21.78 -7.27 6.30
N ILE A 81 21.11 -7.80 7.34
CA ILE A 81 21.64 -8.85 8.21
C ILE A 81 21.85 -10.14 7.40
N GLY A 82 20.88 -10.50 6.55
CA GLY A 82 21.00 -11.65 5.66
C GLY A 82 22.22 -11.59 4.75
N ALA A 83 22.47 -10.43 4.15
CA ALA A 83 23.66 -10.19 3.33
C ALA A 83 24.95 -10.32 4.15
N PHE A 84 25.01 -9.72 5.34
CA PHE A 84 26.19 -9.81 6.21
C PHE A 84 26.50 -11.25 6.64
N VAL A 85 25.48 -12.00 7.06
CA VAL A 85 25.61 -13.41 7.44
C VAL A 85 26.01 -14.27 6.23
N ALA A 86 25.43 -14.02 5.06
CA ALA A 86 25.77 -14.72 3.83
C ALA A 86 27.23 -14.50 3.40
N VAL A 87 27.73 -13.26 3.47
CA VAL A 87 29.15 -12.96 3.18
C VAL A 87 30.07 -13.69 4.15
N LYS A 88 29.77 -13.69 5.46
CA LYS A 88 30.57 -14.43 6.45
C LYS A 88 30.63 -15.94 6.20
N PHE A 89 29.55 -16.54 5.71
CA PHE A 89 29.56 -17.96 5.34
C PHE A 89 30.26 -18.21 4.02
N LEU A 90 30.22 -17.24 3.09
CA LEU A 90 30.95 -17.30 1.83
C LEU A 90 32.47 -17.24 2.06
N ASP A 91 32.93 -16.37 2.95
CA ASP A 91 34.35 -16.27 3.35
C ASP A 91 34.89 -17.54 4.02
N ARG A 92 33.98 -18.40 4.53
CA ARG A 92 34.31 -19.72 5.11
C ARG A 92 34.08 -20.88 4.12
N GLU A 93 33.77 -20.58 2.86
CA GLU A 93 33.44 -21.54 1.80
C GLU A 93 32.22 -22.43 2.12
N GLN A 94 31.37 -22.01 3.05
CA GLN A 94 30.19 -22.76 3.48
C GLN A 94 28.98 -22.50 2.57
N ARG A 95 29.11 -22.83 1.27
CA ARG A 95 28.10 -22.56 0.23
C ARG A 95 26.68 -23.00 0.63
N HIS A 96 26.56 -24.14 1.33
CA HIS A 96 25.27 -24.61 1.82
C HIS A 96 24.59 -23.64 2.79
N ARG A 97 25.33 -23.09 3.75
CA ARG A 97 24.81 -22.14 4.74
C ARG A 97 24.52 -20.78 4.11
N VAL A 98 25.24 -20.40 3.06
CA VAL A 98 24.93 -19.20 2.26
C VAL A 98 23.53 -19.30 1.66
N LEU A 99 23.23 -20.40 0.97
CA LEU A 99 21.90 -20.62 0.36
C LEU A 99 20.78 -20.70 1.40
N GLN A 100 21.01 -21.38 2.53
CA GLN A 100 20.06 -21.41 3.65
C GLN A 100 19.79 -20.00 4.18
N THR A 101 20.83 -19.20 4.38
CA THR A 101 20.71 -17.81 4.84
C THR A 101 19.85 -17.00 3.87
N LEU A 102 20.16 -17.04 2.57
CA LEU A 102 19.40 -16.33 1.54
C LEU A 102 17.94 -16.76 1.51
N GLY A 103 17.66 -18.06 1.59
CA GLY A 103 16.31 -18.59 1.62
C GLY A 103 15.52 -18.12 2.85
N ILE A 104 16.12 -18.20 4.04
CA ILE A 104 15.50 -17.72 5.29
C ILE A 104 15.23 -16.21 5.19
N THR A 105 16.20 -15.42 4.72
CA THR A 105 16.04 -13.98 4.57
C THR A 105 14.92 -13.64 3.58
N ALA A 106 14.83 -14.34 2.45
CA ALA A 106 13.78 -14.13 1.46
C ALA A 106 12.39 -14.46 2.03
N ILE A 107 12.25 -15.56 2.75
CA ILE A 107 10.98 -15.96 3.40
C ILE A 107 10.57 -14.92 4.45
N LEU A 108 11.48 -14.52 5.34
CA LEU A 108 11.20 -13.52 6.38
C LEU A 108 10.80 -12.18 5.77
N LEU A 109 11.52 -11.73 4.74
CA LEU A 109 11.21 -10.50 4.03
C LEU A 109 9.83 -10.56 3.37
N ALA A 110 9.49 -11.68 2.70
CA ALA A 110 8.19 -11.87 2.08
C ALA A 110 7.05 -11.87 3.12
N ILE A 111 7.22 -12.57 4.25
CA ILE A 111 6.23 -12.58 5.34
C ILE A 111 5.99 -11.17 5.86
N LEU A 112 7.04 -10.36 6.05
CA LEU A 112 6.88 -9.01 6.58
C LEU A 112 6.25 -8.05 5.58
N ILE A 113 6.70 -8.07 4.32
CA ILE A 113 6.18 -7.18 3.27
C ILE A 113 4.74 -7.54 2.91
N VAL A 114 4.39 -8.82 2.83
CA VAL A 114 3.07 -9.27 2.37
C VAL A 114 2.11 -9.49 3.54
N GLY A 115 2.58 -10.06 4.64
CA GLY A 115 1.73 -10.42 5.78
C GLY A 115 1.52 -9.29 6.78
N ILE A 116 2.53 -8.46 7.04
CA ILE A 116 2.50 -7.49 8.15
C ILE A 116 2.33 -6.06 7.66
N ALA A 117 3.13 -5.61 6.69
CA ALA A 117 3.13 -4.23 6.23
C ALA A 117 1.74 -3.75 5.73
N PRO A 118 0.97 -4.53 4.94
CA PRO A 118 -0.31 -4.05 4.41
C PRO A 118 -1.34 -3.82 5.51
N GLY A 119 -1.39 -4.67 6.55
CA GLY A 119 -2.32 -4.50 7.67
C GLY A 119 -2.06 -3.25 8.51
N ARG A 120 -0.82 -2.72 8.49
CA ARG A 120 -0.46 -1.45 9.14
C ARG A 120 -0.77 -0.26 8.24
N ILE A 121 -0.40 -0.35 6.97
CA ILE A 121 -0.66 0.71 5.97
C ILE A 121 -2.17 0.90 5.75
N HIS A 122 -2.96 -0.18 5.83
CA HIS A 122 -4.42 -0.13 5.67
C HIS A 122 -5.08 0.85 6.64
N ARG A 123 -4.52 1.03 7.83
CA ARG A 123 -5.03 2.00 8.83
C ARG A 123 -4.97 3.45 8.37
N TYR A 124 -4.14 3.76 7.38
CA TYR A 124 -4.00 5.09 6.80
C TYR A 124 -4.75 5.23 5.47
N GLN A 125 -5.44 4.19 5.00
CA GLN A 125 -6.31 4.33 3.83
C GLN A 125 -7.61 5.03 4.25
N ASP A 126 -7.98 6.09 3.52
CA ASP A 126 -9.12 6.95 3.90
C ASP A 126 -10.47 6.36 3.51
N SER A 127 -10.53 5.56 2.44
CA SER A 127 -11.80 5.02 1.92
C SER A 127 -12.59 4.20 2.95
N PRO A 128 -11.99 3.30 3.75
CA PRO A 128 -12.70 2.63 4.86
C PRO A 128 -13.13 3.60 5.97
N GLN A 129 -12.30 4.59 6.30
CA GLN A 129 -12.55 5.50 7.42
C GLN A 129 -13.74 6.42 7.16
N PHE A 130 -13.86 7.00 5.96
CA PHE A 130 -15.01 7.82 5.58
C PHE A 130 -16.34 7.07 5.66
N ILE A 131 -16.36 5.81 5.21
CA ILE A 131 -17.57 4.98 5.27
C ILE A 131 -17.90 4.62 6.72
N ALA A 132 -16.88 4.31 7.54
CA ALA A 132 -17.07 4.01 8.96
C ALA A 132 -17.59 5.24 9.74
N ASP A 133 -17.04 6.42 9.49
CA ASP A 133 -17.49 7.68 10.09
C ASP A 133 -18.94 7.98 9.69
N ALA A 134 -19.26 7.89 8.39
CA ALA A 134 -20.63 8.11 7.91
C ALA A 134 -21.64 7.18 8.59
N ARG A 135 -21.31 5.88 8.75
CA ARG A 135 -22.18 4.93 9.47
C ARG A 135 -22.30 5.26 10.95
N LYS A 136 -21.21 5.70 11.58
CA LYS A 136 -21.19 6.11 12.98
C LYS A 136 -22.07 7.34 13.22
N PHE A 137 -21.98 8.35 12.37
CA PHE A 137 -22.81 9.55 12.45
C PHE A 137 -24.29 9.26 12.15
N ALA A 138 -24.57 8.32 11.25
CA ALA A 138 -25.96 7.95 10.92
C ALA A 138 -26.65 7.14 12.02
N GLY A 139 -25.87 6.49 12.90
CA GLY A 139 -26.38 5.55 13.90
C GLY A 139 -27.01 4.29 13.29
N ARG A 140 -26.73 3.97 12.02
CA ARG A 140 -27.33 2.84 11.30
C ARG A 140 -26.41 2.27 10.21
N ALA A 141 -26.75 1.07 9.76
CA ALA A 141 -26.03 0.39 8.69
C ALA A 141 -26.32 0.96 7.29
N GLU A 142 -27.55 1.44 7.05
CA GLU A 142 -27.97 1.96 5.74
C GLU A 142 -27.77 3.48 5.66
N ILE A 143 -26.80 3.90 4.86
CA ILE A 143 -26.47 5.31 4.62
C ILE A 143 -26.39 5.57 3.13
N GLU A 144 -26.88 6.69 2.62
CA GLU A 144 -26.66 7.05 1.22
C GLU A 144 -25.34 7.80 1.07
N ILE A 145 -24.58 7.48 0.01
CA ILE A 145 -23.25 8.06 -0.19
C ILE A 145 -23.17 8.65 -1.59
N GLY A 146 -22.95 9.96 -1.61
CA GLY A 146 -22.65 10.74 -2.80
C GLY A 146 -21.17 11.10 -2.84
N THR A 147 -20.66 11.36 -4.02
CA THR A 147 -19.31 11.89 -4.21
C THR A 147 -19.32 13.07 -5.16
N TYR A 148 -18.61 14.15 -4.83
CA TYR A 148 -18.50 15.35 -5.67
C TYR A 148 -17.03 15.67 -5.93
N ARG A 149 -16.65 15.88 -7.20
CA ARG A 149 -15.26 16.15 -7.64
C ARG A 149 -14.20 15.14 -7.13
N TYR A 150 -14.66 13.96 -6.74
CA TYR A 150 -13.88 12.88 -6.19
C TYR A 150 -14.56 11.55 -6.54
N PHE A 151 -13.85 10.60 -7.14
CA PHE A 151 -14.38 9.25 -7.34
C PHE A 151 -13.21 8.27 -7.30
N GLN A 152 -13.34 7.22 -6.48
CA GLN A 152 -12.40 6.10 -6.44
C GLN A 152 -13.17 4.78 -6.34
N PRO A 153 -12.75 3.73 -7.06
CA PRO A 153 -13.38 2.41 -6.97
C PRO A 153 -13.40 1.82 -5.55
N SER A 154 -12.40 2.16 -4.73
CA SER A 154 -12.32 1.75 -3.32
C SER A 154 -13.53 2.20 -2.52
N VAL A 155 -14.06 3.40 -2.78
CA VAL A 155 -15.23 3.93 -2.06
C VAL A 155 -16.45 3.06 -2.35
N VAL A 156 -16.66 2.65 -3.61
CA VAL A 156 -17.77 1.77 -4.02
C VAL A 156 -17.66 0.42 -3.31
N PHE A 157 -16.45 -0.14 -3.26
CA PHE A 157 -16.18 -1.40 -2.58
C PHE A 157 -16.50 -1.33 -1.08
N TYR A 158 -16.03 -0.31 -0.37
CA TYR A 158 -16.25 -0.17 1.07
C TYR A 158 -17.68 0.28 1.43
N ALA A 159 -18.32 1.09 0.58
CA ALA A 159 -19.73 1.44 0.73
C ALA A 159 -20.63 0.19 0.63
N GLY A 160 -20.21 -0.81 -0.15
CA GLY A 160 -20.98 -2.04 -0.39
C GLY A 160 -22.18 -1.85 -1.32
N LYS A 161 -22.28 -0.69 -1.98
CA LYS A 161 -23.36 -0.35 -2.90
C LYS A 161 -22.94 0.68 -3.94
N LYS A 162 -23.80 0.92 -4.92
CA LYS A 162 -23.59 1.94 -5.94
C LYS A 162 -23.55 3.32 -5.28
N ILE A 163 -22.55 4.10 -5.65
CA ILE A 163 -22.35 5.48 -5.18
C ILE A 163 -22.89 6.43 -6.24
N THR A 164 -23.58 7.48 -5.81
CA THR A 164 -24.03 8.55 -6.70
C THR A 164 -22.88 9.52 -6.94
N VAL A 165 -22.50 9.70 -8.21
CA VAL A 165 -21.48 10.67 -8.60
C VAL A 165 -22.18 11.96 -8.99
N LEU A 166 -22.01 12.98 -8.16
CA LEU A 166 -22.63 14.29 -8.28
C LEU A 166 -21.70 15.19 -9.09
N GLN A 167 -22.24 15.88 -10.08
CA GLN A 167 -21.47 16.70 -11.03
C GLN A 167 -21.56 18.19 -10.73
N THR A 168 -22.64 18.63 -10.07
CA THR A 168 -22.92 20.05 -9.81
C THR A 168 -23.14 20.31 -8.31
N PRO A 169 -22.83 21.52 -7.82
CA PRO A 169 -23.16 21.93 -6.44
C PRO A 169 -24.63 21.77 -6.09
N ARG A 170 -25.51 22.08 -7.04
CA ARG A 170 -26.96 21.91 -6.88
C ARG A 170 -27.37 20.44 -6.66
N GLU A 171 -26.80 19.51 -7.43
CA GLU A 171 -27.01 18.07 -7.20
C GLU A 171 -26.56 17.63 -5.81
N VAL A 172 -25.51 18.25 -5.24
CA VAL A 172 -25.08 17.98 -3.86
C VAL A 172 -26.11 18.46 -2.84
N ALA A 173 -26.64 19.66 -3.02
CA ALA A 173 -27.68 20.20 -2.16
C ALA A 173 -28.97 19.36 -2.24
N ASP A 174 -29.41 19.03 -3.45
CA ASP A 174 -30.59 18.20 -3.71
C ASP A 174 -30.42 16.80 -3.10
N PHE A 175 -29.25 16.17 -3.28
CA PHE A 175 -28.96 14.86 -2.70
C PHE A 175 -29.04 14.85 -1.16
N LEU A 176 -28.49 15.87 -0.50
CA LEU A 176 -28.54 15.99 0.96
C LEU A 176 -29.93 16.39 1.47
N ALA A 177 -30.72 17.11 0.66
CA ALA A 177 -32.11 17.43 0.96
C ALA A 177 -32.99 16.17 0.91
N ASP A 178 -32.85 15.37 -0.15
CA ASP A 178 -33.63 14.15 -0.40
C ASP A 178 -33.26 13.00 0.54
N HIS A 179 -32.02 12.97 1.02
CA HIS A 179 -31.50 11.92 1.89
C HIS A 179 -31.08 12.49 3.25
N PRO A 180 -31.95 12.43 4.28
CA PRO A 180 -31.63 12.89 5.63
C PRO A 180 -30.42 12.18 6.27
N TYR A 181 -30.08 10.99 5.76
CA TYR A 181 -28.91 10.18 6.15
C TYR A 181 -27.97 9.96 4.96
N GLY A 182 -27.96 10.93 4.05
CA GLY A 182 -27.03 11.03 2.95
C GLY A 182 -25.76 11.73 3.40
N TYR A 183 -24.63 11.21 2.95
CA TYR A 183 -23.31 11.77 3.17
C TYR A 183 -22.62 12.02 1.84
N VAL A 184 -21.91 13.14 1.71
CA VAL A 184 -21.18 13.48 0.49
C VAL A 184 -19.70 13.59 0.79
N ILE A 185 -18.89 12.83 0.04
CA ILE A 185 -17.43 12.92 0.11
C ILE A 185 -16.97 13.87 -1.01
N THR A 186 -16.23 14.91 -0.64
CA THR A 186 -15.66 15.88 -1.59
C THR A 186 -14.24 16.28 -1.17
N ARG A 187 -13.50 16.95 -2.07
CA ARG A 187 -12.21 17.56 -1.72
C ARG A 187 -12.43 18.88 -0.98
N VAL A 188 -11.56 19.18 -0.02
CA VAL A 188 -11.54 20.51 0.64
C VAL A 188 -11.45 21.62 -0.40
N GLY A 189 -10.61 21.43 -1.42
CA GLY A 189 -10.45 22.36 -2.52
C GLY A 189 -11.73 22.61 -3.33
N ALA A 190 -12.72 21.71 -3.33
CA ALA A 190 -14.01 21.90 -4.01
C ALA A 190 -15.12 22.36 -3.06
N HIS A 191 -14.86 22.45 -1.74
CA HIS A 191 -15.85 22.86 -0.76
C HIS A 191 -16.26 24.34 -0.92
N HIS A 192 -15.37 25.20 -1.39
CA HIS A 192 -15.69 26.61 -1.64
C HIS A 192 -16.79 26.77 -2.70
N GLU A 193 -16.83 25.90 -3.72
CA GLU A 193 -17.87 25.88 -4.76
C GLU A 193 -19.24 25.48 -4.21
N LEU A 194 -19.28 24.81 -3.05
CA LEU A 194 -20.51 24.30 -2.45
C LEU A 194 -21.12 25.28 -1.44
N ARG A 195 -20.35 26.26 -0.94
CA ARG A 195 -20.78 27.10 0.19
C ARG A 195 -22.05 27.89 -0.08
N ASP A 196 -22.24 28.37 -1.30
CA ASP A 196 -23.36 29.24 -1.66
C ASP A 196 -24.67 28.46 -1.89
N ASP A 197 -24.55 27.18 -2.27
CA ASP A 197 -25.70 26.30 -2.60
C ASP A 197 -26.05 25.32 -1.47
N LEU A 198 -25.18 25.15 -0.46
CA LEU A 198 -25.40 24.21 0.63
C LEU A 198 -26.49 24.72 1.60
N PRO A 199 -27.45 23.86 1.99
CA PRO A 199 -28.44 24.22 2.98
C PRO A 199 -27.79 24.44 4.36
N SER A 200 -28.37 25.34 5.16
CA SER A 200 -27.82 25.81 6.45
C SER A 200 -27.66 24.73 7.53
N ASN A 201 -28.25 23.55 7.31
CA ASN A 201 -28.17 22.39 8.20
C ASN A 201 -27.10 21.36 7.79
N VAL A 202 -26.28 21.65 6.78
CA VAL A 202 -25.16 20.79 6.37
C VAL A 202 -23.87 21.33 6.96
N SER A 203 -23.10 20.45 7.60
CA SER A 203 -21.79 20.77 8.16
C SER A 203 -20.74 19.74 7.77
N GLU A 204 -19.47 20.15 7.90
CA GLU A 204 -18.32 19.25 7.81
C GLU A 204 -18.30 18.35 9.04
N LEU A 205 -18.55 17.05 8.85
CA LEU A 205 -18.60 16.06 9.92
C LEU A 205 -17.24 15.45 10.22
N SER A 206 -16.43 15.23 9.18
CA SER A 206 -15.06 14.74 9.34
C SER A 206 -14.17 15.18 8.17
N ARG A 207 -12.86 15.20 8.44
CA ARG A 207 -11.80 15.56 7.51
C ARG A 207 -10.68 14.54 7.62
N HIS A 208 -10.24 14.03 6.48
CA HIS A 208 -9.09 13.12 6.41
C HIS A 208 -8.16 13.55 5.27
N ARG A 209 -6.86 13.26 5.40
CA ARG A 209 -5.93 13.39 4.27
C ARG A 209 -6.35 12.41 3.18
N ASN A 210 -6.04 12.72 1.91
CA ASN A 210 -6.19 11.77 0.83
C ASN A 210 -4.91 10.94 0.73
N PHE A 211 -4.97 9.64 1.00
CA PHE A 211 -3.84 8.74 1.07
C PHE A 211 -2.95 8.87 -0.17
N LEU A 212 -1.65 9.14 0.05
CA LEU A 212 -0.62 9.40 -0.97
C LEU A 212 -0.86 10.64 -1.86
N LYS A 213 -1.84 11.49 -1.55
CA LYS A 213 -2.11 12.76 -2.25
C LYS A 213 -2.00 13.94 -1.28
N ARG A 214 -1.74 15.14 -1.82
CA ARG A 214 -1.63 16.37 -1.02
C ARG A 214 -2.96 17.00 -0.65
N ASP A 215 -4.04 16.60 -1.32
CA ASP A 215 -5.38 17.13 -1.08
C ASP A 215 -6.02 16.48 0.14
N GLU A 216 -6.89 17.21 0.82
CA GLU A 216 -7.72 16.68 1.91
C GLU A 216 -9.13 16.38 1.40
N LEU A 217 -9.76 15.38 2.00
CA LEU A 217 -11.14 14.98 1.76
C LEU A 217 -11.98 15.34 2.98
N ILE A 218 -13.21 15.75 2.73
CA ILE A 218 -14.20 16.06 3.76
C ILE A 218 -15.47 15.26 3.54
N LEU A 219 -16.11 14.94 4.66
CA LEU A 219 -17.43 14.32 4.72
C LEU A 219 -18.45 15.39 5.10
N LEU A 220 -19.42 15.63 4.22
CA LEU A 220 -20.55 16.52 4.47
C LEU A 220 -21.77 15.69 4.83
N GLY A 221 -22.53 16.16 5.82
CA GLY A 221 -23.81 15.57 6.20
C GLY A 221 -24.66 16.55 6.99
N ARG A 222 -25.92 16.19 7.23
CA ARG A 222 -26.86 17.03 7.98
C ARG A 222 -26.71 16.85 9.48
N GLN A 223 -26.84 17.95 10.22
CA GLN A 223 -26.95 17.99 11.68
C GLN A 223 -28.35 18.42 12.12
#